data_AF-A0A1M5XMN4-F1
#
_entry.id   AF-A0A1M5XMN4-F1
#
_cell.length_a   1.000
_cell.length_b   1.000
_cell.length_c   1.000
_cell.angle_alpha   90.00
_cell.angle_beta   90.00
_cell.angle_gamma   90.00
#
_symmetry.space_group_name_H-M   'P 1'
#
loop_
_entity.id
_entity.type
_entity.pdbx_description
1 polymer ?
#
loop_
_entity_poly.entity_id
_entity_poly.type
_entity_poly.pdbx_seq_one_letter_code
_entity_poly.pdbx_strand_id
1 'polypeptide(L)'
;MTDRFRQERIKNYLLNQFNLPAEQIETMIPGFITSLADHLAKLEEAFHGGDLEKLGRAGHTIKGALLNLGLHECADLAYEIEKKGKKQQGDSELERLFVTLRDTLQPYLQ
;
A
#
# COMPACT_ATOMS: atom_id res chain seq x y z
N MET A 1 10.52 -13.74 8.60
CA MET A 1 9.36 -14.18 7.78
C MET A 1 9.75 -14.04 6.33
N THR A 2 9.66 -15.12 5.55
CA THR A 2 10.00 -15.14 4.13
C THR A 2 8.89 -14.50 3.28
N ASP A 3 9.26 -13.89 2.14
CA ASP A 3 8.36 -13.27 1.15
C ASP A 3 7.12 -14.15 0.83
N ARG A 4 7.36 -15.45 0.65
CA ARG A 4 6.31 -16.46 0.44
C ARG A 4 5.14 -16.36 1.43
N PHE A 5 5.41 -16.15 2.73
CA PHE A 5 4.35 -16.10 3.75
C PHE A 5 3.45 -14.86 3.61
N ARG A 6 3.98 -13.76 3.07
CA ARG A 6 3.25 -12.50 2.89
C ARG A 6 2.35 -12.55 1.66
N GLN A 7 2.85 -13.12 0.57
CA GLN A 7 2.02 -13.38 -0.61
C GLN A 7 0.88 -14.34 -0.30
N GLU A 8 1.11 -15.38 0.52
CA GLU A 8 0.04 -16.28 0.97
C GLU A 8 -1.08 -15.56 1.73
N ARG A 9 -0.78 -14.49 2.50
CA ARG A 9 -1.84 -13.69 3.15
C ARG A 9 -2.73 -12.99 2.13
N ILE A 10 -2.13 -12.39 1.10
CA ILE A 10 -2.86 -11.73 0.01
C ILE A 10 -3.71 -12.76 -0.74
N LYS A 11 -3.12 -13.91 -1.11
CA LYS A 11 -3.84 -14.98 -1.79
C LYS A 11 -5.05 -15.48 -1.01
N ASN A 12 -4.85 -15.79 0.28
CA ASN A 12 -5.93 -16.23 1.15
C ASN A 12 -7.05 -15.20 1.28
N TYR A 13 -6.70 -13.91 1.38
CA TYR A 13 -7.70 -12.84 1.38
C TYR A 13 -8.49 -12.81 0.06
N LEU A 14 -7.80 -12.82 -1.09
CA LEU A 14 -8.43 -12.77 -2.40
C LEU A 14 -9.32 -13.98 -2.68
N LEU A 15 -8.90 -15.19 -2.25
CA LEU A 15 -9.69 -16.41 -2.36
C LEU A 15 -11.01 -16.30 -1.62
N ASN A 16 -10.97 -15.82 -0.37
CA ASN A 16 -12.16 -15.66 0.46
C ASN A 16 -13.08 -14.53 -0.01
N GLN A 17 -12.50 -13.44 -0.55
CA GLN A 17 -13.25 -12.25 -0.93
C GLN A 17 -13.92 -12.36 -2.31
N PHE A 18 -13.24 -12.98 -3.28
CA PHE A 18 -13.67 -12.95 -4.69
C PHE A 18 -14.12 -14.31 -5.23
N ASN A 19 -14.02 -15.38 -4.43
CA ASN A 19 -14.46 -16.73 -4.79
C ASN A 19 -13.87 -17.22 -6.14
N LEU A 20 -12.64 -16.79 -6.43
CA LEU A 20 -11.88 -17.14 -7.64
C LEU A 20 -11.09 -18.44 -7.43
N PRO A 21 -10.80 -19.21 -8.49
CA PRO A 21 -9.91 -20.36 -8.41
C PRO A 21 -8.51 -19.96 -7.94
N ALA A 22 -7.87 -20.82 -7.14
CA ALA A 22 -6.51 -20.59 -6.65
C ALA A 22 -5.51 -20.33 -7.79
N GLU A 23 -5.61 -21.09 -8.88
CA GLU A 23 -4.77 -20.92 -10.07
C GLU A 23 -4.89 -19.53 -10.69
N GLN A 24 -6.11 -18.97 -10.72
CA GLN A 24 -6.33 -17.62 -11.23
C GLN A 24 -5.66 -16.59 -10.31
N ILE A 25 -5.82 -16.72 -8.99
CA ILE A 25 -5.17 -15.83 -8.01
C ILE A 25 -3.65 -15.86 -8.16
N GLU A 26 -3.05 -17.06 -8.27
CA GLU A 26 -1.60 -17.22 -8.46
C GLU A 26 -1.07 -16.41 -9.66
N THR A 27 -1.80 -16.40 -10.78
CA THR A 27 -1.41 -15.63 -11.96
C THR A 27 -1.57 -14.11 -11.81
N MET A 28 -2.42 -13.66 -10.89
CA MET A 28 -2.67 -12.22 -10.66
C MET A 28 -1.71 -11.60 -9.65
N ILE A 29 -1.15 -12.39 -8.71
CA ILE A 29 -0.26 -11.90 -7.65
C ILE A 29 0.88 -11.03 -8.18
N PRO A 30 1.66 -11.44 -9.20
CA PRO A 30 2.76 -10.61 -9.69
C PRO A 30 2.29 -9.21 -10.14
N GLY A 31 1.16 -9.14 -10.84
CA GLY A 31 0.59 -7.87 -11.31
C GLY A 31 0.12 -6.96 -10.16
N PHE A 32 -0.43 -7.55 -9.10
CA PHE A 32 -0.78 -6.80 -7.90
C PHE A 32 0.44 -6.27 -7.15
N ILE A 33 1.50 -7.07 -7.02
CA ILE A 33 2.76 -6.64 -6.39
C ILE A 33 3.42 -5.52 -7.20
N THR A 34 3.48 -5.64 -8.53
CA THR A 34 3.99 -4.57 -9.41
C THR A 34 3.18 -3.29 -9.25
N SER A 35 1.84 -3.38 -9.27
CA SER A 35 0.98 -2.21 -9.10
C SER A 35 1.17 -1.55 -7.72
N LEU A 36 1.31 -2.36 -6.68
CA LEU A 36 1.56 -1.87 -5.33
C LEU A 36 2.92 -1.17 -5.21
N ALA A 37 3.97 -1.71 -5.85
CA ALA A 37 5.28 -1.07 -5.93
C ALA A 37 5.22 0.28 -6.64
N ASP A 38 4.52 0.38 -7.77
CA ASP A 38 4.33 1.63 -8.50
C ASP A 38 3.57 2.67 -7.67
N HIS A 39 2.55 2.24 -6.92
CA HIS A 39 1.82 3.12 -6.02
C HIS A 39 2.67 3.61 -4.86
N LEU A 40 3.51 2.74 -4.28
CA LEU A 40 4.45 3.14 -3.24
C LEU A 40 5.46 4.15 -3.80
N ALA A 41 6.08 3.88 -4.94
CA ALA A 41 7.04 4.80 -5.56
C ALA A 41 6.45 6.20 -5.82
N LYS A 42 5.19 6.29 -6.27
CA LYS A 42 4.48 7.58 -6.44
C LYS A 42 4.23 8.30 -5.12
N LEU A 43 3.95 7.55 -4.06
CA LEU A 43 3.83 8.11 -2.70
C LEU A 43 5.18 8.64 -2.22
N GLU A 44 6.27 7.89 -2.42
CA GLU A 44 7.63 8.30 -2.06
C GLU A 44 8.07 9.56 -2.81
N GLU A 45 7.79 9.63 -4.11
CA GLU A 45 8.07 10.81 -4.93
C GLU A 45 7.34 12.05 -4.40
N ALA A 46 6.05 11.92 -4.09
CA ALA A 46 5.27 13.03 -3.55
C ALA A 46 5.75 13.46 -2.16
N PHE A 47 6.13 12.49 -1.31
CA PHE A 47 6.66 12.75 0.02
C PHE A 47 7.99 13.51 -0.03
N HIS A 48 8.97 13.00 -0.78
CA HIS A 48 10.28 13.65 -0.92
C HIS A 48 10.22 14.97 -1.68
N GLY A 49 9.25 15.13 -2.59
CA GLY A 49 9.01 16.38 -3.29
C GLY A 49 8.36 17.47 -2.42
N GLY A 50 7.87 17.14 -1.22
CA GLY A 50 7.18 18.08 -0.33
C GLY A 50 5.80 18.53 -0.84
N ASP A 51 5.27 17.88 -1.88
CA ASP A 51 3.96 18.21 -2.45
C ASP A 51 2.86 17.48 -1.68
N LEU A 52 2.35 18.14 -0.63
CA LEU A 52 1.35 17.57 0.27
C LEU A 52 0.01 17.28 -0.44
N GLU A 53 -0.32 18.02 -1.50
CA GLU A 53 -1.55 17.78 -2.26
C GLU A 53 -1.43 16.50 -3.10
N LYS A 54 -0.30 16.35 -3.80
CA LYS A 54 0.05 15.12 -4.53
C LYS A 54 0.19 13.94 -3.56
N LEU A 55 0.76 14.15 -2.39
CA LEU A 55 0.88 13.14 -1.35
C LEU A 55 -0.50 12.67 -0.87
N GLY A 56 -1.45 13.58 -0.67
CA GLY A 56 -2.82 13.26 -0.32
C GLY A 56 -3.50 12.36 -1.37
N ARG A 57 -3.34 12.69 -2.66
CA ARG A 57 -3.85 11.86 -3.78
C ARG A 57 -3.16 10.50 -3.88
N ALA A 58 -1.85 10.47 -3.72
CA ALA A 58 -1.08 9.22 -3.74
C ALA A 58 -1.47 8.32 -2.56
N GLY A 59 -1.65 8.88 -1.36
CA GLY A 59 -2.16 8.19 -0.17
C GLY A 59 -3.54 7.57 -0.40
N HIS A 60 -4.47 8.31 -1.03
CA HIS A 60 -5.78 7.78 -1.41
C HIS A 60 -5.68 6.58 -2.36
N THR A 61 -4.79 6.67 -3.35
CA THR A 61 -4.63 5.65 -4.39
C THR A 61 -4.05 4.36 -3.81
N ILE A 62 -2.94 4.46 -3.06
CA ILE A 62 -2.31 3.28 -2.46
C ILE A 62 -3.22 2.65 -1.40
N LYS A 63 -3.98 3.44 -0.63
CA LYS A 63 -5.00 2.91 0.29
C LYS A 63 -5.99 2.00 -0.42
N GLY A 64 -6.51 2.41 -1.58
CA GLY A 64 -7.43 1.59 -2.38
C GLY A 64 -6.79 0.26 -2.80
N ALA A 65 -5.54 0.29 -3.26
CA ALA A 65 -4.79 -0.92 -3.59
C ALA A 65 -4.61 -1.85 -2.37
N LEU A 66 -4.26 -1.29 -1.22
CA LEU A 66 -4.06 -2.04 0.02
C LEU A 66 -5.33 -2.73 0.52
N LEU A 67 -6.48 -2.05 0.44
CA LEU A 67 -7.80 -2.63 0.78
C LEU A 67 -8.17 -3.80 -0.14
N ASN A 68 -7.89 -3.66 -1.44
CA ASN A 68 -8.13 -4.74 -2.41
C ASN A 68 -7.26 -5.97 -2.16
N LEU A 69 -6.10 -5.80 -1.49
CA LEU A 69 -5.17 -6.88 -1.13
C LEU A 69 -5.35 -7.36 0.31
N GLY A 70 -6.31 -6.82 1.06
CA GLY A 70 -6.57 -7.20 2.45
C GLY A 70 -5.53 -6.70 3.46
N LEU A 71 -4.66 -5.77 3.05
CA LEU A 71 -3.61 -5.18 3.87
C LEU A 71 -4.14 -4.00 4.69
N HIS A 72 -5.13 -4.26 5.54
CA HIS A 72 -5.90 -3.24 6.27
C HIS A 72 -5.02 -2.34 7.14
N GLU A 73 -4.05 -2.91 7.87
CA GLU A 73 -3.11 -2.13 8.70
C GLU A 73 -2.32 -1.11 7.88
N CYS A 74 -1.87 -1.50 6.68
CA CYS A 74 -1.20 -0.57 5.76
C CYS A 74 -2.18 0.46 5.19
N ALA A 75 -3.43 0.05 4.91
CA ALA A 75 -4.47 0.96 4.41
C ALA A 75 -4.80 2.07 5.42
N ASP A 76 -4.80 1.75 6.72
CA ASP A 76 -5.02 2.73 7.79
C ASP A 76 -3.87 3.76 7.85
N LEU A 77 -2.62 3.30 7.73
CA LEU A 77 -1.46 4.20 7.62
C LEU A 77 -1.57 5.12 6.38
N ALA A 78 -1.90 4.55 5.22
CA ALA A 78 -2.10 5.30 3.99
C ALA A 78 -3.26 6.31 4.10
N TYR A 79 -4.30 5.99 4.86
CA TYR A 79 -5.43 6.87 5.12
C TYR A 79 -5.03 8.08 5.98
N GLU A 80 -4.18 7.89 7.00
CA GLU A 80 -3.67 9.02 7.79
C GLU A 80 -2.74 9.92 6.98
N ILE A 81 -1.91 9.34 6.09
CA ILE A 81 -1.12 10.10 5.11
C ILE A 81 -2.03 10.88 4.16
N GLU A 82 -3.07 10.26 3.61
CA GLU A 82 -4.08 10.91 2.77
C GLU A 82 -4.70 12.12 3.49
N LYS A 83 -5.12 11.94 4.74
CA LYS A 83 -5.74 12.99 5.55
C LYS A 83 -4.79 14.15 5.81
N LYS A 84 -3.55 13.88 6.21
CA LYS A 84 -2.53 14.92 6.45
C LYS A 84 -2.18 15.67 5.17
N GLY A 85 -2.00 14.97 4.05
CA GLY A 85 -1.78 15.59 2.74
C GLY A 85 -2.91 16.52 2.32
N LYS A 86 -4.17 16.07 2.44
CA LYS A 86 -5.35 16.90 2.15
C LYS A 86 -5.47 18.14 3.05
N LYS A 87 -5.01 18.04 4.31
CA LYS A 87 -4.98 19.15 5.26
C LYS A 87 -3.73 20.04 5.12
N GLN A 88 -2.82 19.71 4.19
CA GLN A 88 -1.53 20.40 4.02
C GLN A 88 -0.70 20.42 5.33
N GLN A 89 -0.73 19.30 6.07
CA GLN A 89 -0.02 19.14 7.34
C GLN A 89 1.26 18.32 7.16
N GLY A 90 2.36 19.01 6.87
CA GLY A 90 3.71 18.44 6.87
C GLY A 90 4.34 18.54 8.25
N ASP A 91 4.26 17.47 9.05
CA ASP A 91 4.81 17.40 10.40
C ASP A 91 5.61 16.11 10.63
N SER A 92 6.26 15.99 11.79
CA SER A 92 7.05 14.80 12.13
C SER A 92 6.21 13.52 12.22
N GLU A 93 4.90 13.63 12.40
CA GLU A 93 4.01 12.48 12.41
C GLU A 93 3.76 11.96 10.99
N LEU A 94 3.61 12.85 10.01
CA LEU A 94 3.54 12.47 8.59
C LEU A 94 4.78 11.65 8.17
N GLU A 95 5.96 12.11 8.56
CA GLU A 95 7.22 11.39 8.29
C GLU A 95 7.23 10.00 8.93
N ARG A 96 6.84 9.89 10.20
CA ARG A 96 6.74 8.59 10.88
C ARG A 96 5.73 7.66 10.20
N LEU A 97 4.57 8.17 9.80
CA LEU A 97 3.55 7.39 9.09
C LEU A 97 4.08 6.86 7.76
N PHE A 98 4.76 7.71 6.98
CA PHE A 98 5.35 7.33 5.70
C PHE A 98 6.42 6.25 5.87
N VAL A 99 7.38 6.44 6.79
CA VAL A 99 8.44 5.45 7.06
C VAL A 99 7.84 4.12 7.52
N THR A 100 6.85 4.17 8.43
CA THR A 100 6.18 2.96 8.92
C THR A 100 5.47 2.22 7.79
N LEU A 101 4.74 2.93 6.93
CA LEU A 101 4.05 2.32 5.78
C LEU A 101 5.05 1.66 4.82
N ARG A 102 6.12 2.38 4.44
CA ARG A 102 7.16 1.88 3.54
C ARG A 102 7.81 0.61 4.09
N ASP A 103 8.27 0.65 5.34
CA ASP A 103 8.99 -0.46 5.96
C ASP A 103 8.07 -1.68 6.16
N THR A 104 6.78 -1.44 6.42
CA THR A 104 5.77 -2.51 6.52
C THR A 104 5.53 -3.16 5.16
N LEU A 105 5.48 -2.37 4.09
CA LEU A 105 5.23 -2.84 2.72
C LEU A 105 6.44 -3.50 2.06
N GLN A 106 7.65 -3.07 2.39
CA GLN A 106 8.87 -3.51 1.71
C GLN A 106 8.97 -5.02 1.52
N PRO A 107 8.66 -5.88 2.52
CA PRO A 107 8.81 -7.32 2.34
C PRO A 107 7.65 -7.99 1.56
N TYR A 108 6.64 -7.24 1.10
CA TYR A 108 5.66 -7.70 0.10
C TYR A 108 6.13 -7.42 -1.34
N LEU A 109 7.16 -6.58 -1.51
CA LEU A 109 7.63 -6.09 -2.80
C LEU A 109 8.96 -6.72 -3.25
N GLN A 110 9.43 -7.75 -2.53
CA GLN A 110 10.71 -8.43 -2.76
C GLN A 110 10.54 -9.71 -3.58
#